data_AF-A0A3N0GZ78-F1
#
_entry.id   AF-A0A3N0GZ78-F1
#
_cell.length_a   1.000
_cell.length_b   1.000
_cell.length_c   1.000
_cell.angle_alpha   90.00
_cell.angle_beta   90.00
_cell.angle_gamma   90.00
#
_symmetry.space_group_name_H-M   'P 1'
#
loop_
_entity.id
_entity.type
_entity.pdbx_description
1 polymer ?
#
loop_
_entity_poly.entity_id
_entity_poly.type
_entity_poly.pdbx_seq_one_letter_code
_entity_poly.pdbx_strand_id
1 'polypeptide(L)'
;MRKILLVSASTLALAFAVPAYADTVTGTDAGETLTGTTSADTVRALGGDDTVRALGGADNVRGGKGNDFLYGGRGADHLKGGPGSDRSYGQRGNDVIADAQGSEVDALYGGAGNDTIFGNFRDVIFGGAGDDRIVVAFPDRMTITCGPGTDSVTFNQAHPHVLLLGCEKVRIVSAGRASAHRAQ
;
A
#
# COMPACT_ATOMS: atom_id res chain seq x y z
N MET A 1 9.45 55.77 -44.28
CA MET A 1 9.49 54.29 -44.40
C MET A 1 9.71 53.70 -43.01
N ARG A 2 9.23 52.48 -42.78
CA ARG A 2 8.70 51.93 -41.51
C ARG A 2 9.74 51.74 -40.38
N LYS A 3 9.39 52.13 -39.14
CA LYS A 3 10.04 51.67 -37.90
C LYS A 3 9.62 50.22 -37.65
N ILE A 4 10.59 49.30 -37.63
CA ILE A 4 10.39 47.93 -37.16
C ILE A 4 10.52 47.95 -35.64
N LEU A 5 9.42 47.67 -34.95
CA LEU A 5 9.37 47.51 -33.50
C LEU A 5 9.54 46.01 -33.20
N LEU A 6 10.69 45.63 -32.65
CA LEU A 6 10.91 44.31 -32.04
C LEU A 6 10.16 44.29 -30.70
N VAL A 7 9.09 43.50 -30.59
CA VAL A 7 8.46 43.16 -29.31
C VAL A 7 8.77 41.69 -29.02
N SER A 8 9.32 41.44 -27.83
CA SER A 8 9.82 40.15 -27.39
C SER A 8 8.74 39.07 -27.36
N ALA A 9 9.01 37.94 -28.00
CA ALA A 9 8.26 36.72 -27.79
C ALA A 9 8.63 36.12 -26.43
N SER A 10 8.00 36.61 -25.36
CA SER A 10 7.93 35.87 -24.10
C SER A 10 6.87 34.79 -24.30
N THR A 11 7.31 33.56 -24.53
CA THR A 11 6.46 32.37 -24.54
C THR A 11 5.83 32.21 -23.17
N LEU A 12 4.64 32.79 -22.99
CA LEU A 12 3.77 32.51 -21.86
C LEU A 12 3.24 31.09 -22.07
N ALA A 13 3.93 30.10 -21.50
CA ALA A 13 3.38 28.76 -21.38
C ALA A 13 2.21 28.84 -20.39
N LEU A 14 0.99 28.93 -20.92
CA LEU A 14 -0.21 28.71 -20.13
C LEU A 14 -0.20 27.22 -19.75
N ALA A 15 0.36 26.90 -18.60
CA ALA A 15 0.15 25.60 -17.99
C ALA A 15 -1.33 25.53 -17.59
N PHE A 16 -2.18 25.02 -18.48
CA PHE A 16 -3.50 24.54 -18.07
C PHE A 16 -3.25 23.35 -17.14
N ALA A 17 -3.28 23.61 -15.83
CA ALA A 17 -3.47 22.56 -14.87
C ALA A 17 -4.84 21.96 -15.17
N VAL A 18 -4.88 20.79 -15.81
CA VAL A 18 -6.09 19.99 -15.87
C VAL A 18 -6.44 19.70 -14.41
N PRO A 19 -7.61 20.12 -13.90
CA PRO A 19 -8.01 19.79 -12.53
C PRO A 19 -7.97 18.27 -12.40
N ALA A 20 -7.18 17.77 -11.45
CA ALA A 20 -7.14 16.36 -11.14
C ALA A 20 -8.53 16.00 -10.58
N TYR A 21 -9.32 15.30 -11.39
CA TYR A 21 -10.58 14.73 -10.98
C TYR A 21 -10.32 13.30 -10.53
N ALA A 22 -11.12 12.84 -9.57
CA ALA A 22 -11.17 11.44 -9.24
C ALA A 22 -11.40 10.61 -10.49
N ASP A 23 -10.45 9.76 -10.83
CA ASP A 23 -10.45 8.97 -12.06
C ASP A 23 -10.74 7.49 -11.76
N THR A 24 -11.24 6.79 -12.77
CA THR A 24 -11.35 5.33 -12.75
C THR A 24 -10.43 4.74 -13.80
N VAL A 25 -9.34 4.11 -13.34
CA VAL A 25 -8.38 3.42 -14.20
C VAL A 25 -8.68 1.93 -14.17
N THR A 26 -8.95 1.33 -15.34
CA THR A 26 -9.23 -0.11 -15.46
C THR A 26 -8.28 -0.74 -16.47
N GLY A 27 -7.57 -1.79 -16.05
CA GLY A 27 -6.69 -2.61 -16.88
C GLY A 27 -7.45 -3.74 -17.59
N THR A 28 -6.71 -4.77 -18.02
CA THR A 28 -7.23 -5.94 -18.71
C THR A 28 -6.72 -7.24 -18.06
N ASP A 29 -6.79 -8.38 -18.75
CA ASP A 29 -6.21 -9.64 -18.25
C ASP A 29 -4.71 -9.80 -18.61
N ALA A 30 -4.06 -8.74 -19.11
CA ALA A 30 -2.64 -8.71 -19.42
C ALA A 30 -1.86 -7.97 -18.31
N GLY A 31 -0.54 -8.14 -18.29
CA GLY A 31 0.31 -7.41 -17.35
C GLY A 31 0.51 -5.96 -17.79
N GLU A 32 -0.02 -5.01 -17.02
CA GLU A 32 -0.05 -3.59 -17.34
C GLU A 32 0.82 -2.73 -16.40
N THR A 33 1.09 -1.50 -16.85
CA THR A 33 1.46 -0.41 -15.94
C THR A 33 0.33 0.61 -15.92
N LEU A 34 -0.32 0.75 -14.77
CA LEU A 34 -1.42 1.67 -14.55
C LEU A 34 -0.96 2.82 -13.65
N THR A 35 -1.38 4.04 -13.97
CA THR A 35 -1.02 5.24 -13.21
C THR A 35 -2.26 6.10 -12.99
N GLY A 36 -2.52 6.43 -11.73
CA GLY A 36 -3.55 7.38 -11.31
C GLY A 36 -3.07 8.82 -11.46
N THR A 37 -3.63 9.70 -10.63
CA THR A 37 -3.48 11.14 -10.65
C THR A 37 -3.05 11.64 -9.27
N THR A 38 -3.14 12.94 -9.01
CA THR A 38 -2.85 13.49 -7.67
C THR A 38 -4.13 13.70 -6.85
N SER A 39 -5.24 13.13 -7.30
CA SER A 39 -6.54 13.12 -6.65
C SER A 39 -7.00 11.69 -6.39
N ALA A 40 -8.02 11.54 -5.55
CA ALA A 40 -8.55 10.23 -5.16
C ALA A 40 -9.06 9.43 -6.36
N ASP A 41 -8.42 8.30 -6.65
CA ASP A 41 -8.72 7.46 -7.80
C ASP A 41 -9.28 6.09 -7.41
N THR A 42 -9.93 5.43 -8.37
CA THR A 42 -10.24 4.00 -8.30
C THR A 42 -9.47 3.27 -9.39
N VAL A 43 -8.54 2.40 -9.00
CA VAL A 43 -7.72 1.61 -9.93
C VAL A 43 -8.04 0.13 -9.82
N ARG A 44 -8.28 -0.52 -10.97
CA ARG A 44 -8.57 -1.95 -11.07
C ARG A 44 -7.72 -2.58 -12.16
N ALA A 45 -6.69 -3.32 -11.82
CA ALA A 45 -5.78 -3.88 -12.82
C ALA A 45 -6.33 -5.14 -13.51
N LEU A 46 -7.08 -5.96 -12.75
CA LEU A 46 -7.86 -7.14 -13.18
C LEU A 46 -7.07 -8.44 -13.22
N GLY A 47 -6.34 -8.75 -14.28
CA GLY A 47 -5.61 -10.00 -14.39
C GLY A 47 -4.27 -9.77 -15.07
N GLY A 48 -3.28 -10.60 -14.77
CA GLY A 48 -1.91 -10.38 -15.24
C GLY A 48 -1.03 -9.89 -14.11
N ASP A 49 0.28 -9.82 -14.35
CA ASP A 49 1.22 -9.29 -13.36
C ASP A 49 1.32 -7.77 -13.57
N ASP A 50 0.62 -7.00 -12.74
CA ASP A 50 0.43 -5.57 -12.93
C ASP A 50 1.38 -4.70 -12.09
N THR A 51 1.62 -3.49 -12.56
CA THR A 51 2.25 -2.41 -11.78
C THR A 51 1.32 -1.21 -11.70
N VAL A 52 0.80 -0.93 -10.51
CA VAL A 52 -0.14 0.17 -10.27
C VAL A 52 0.48 1.27 -9.43
N ARG A 53 0.42 2.51 -9.90
CA ARG A 53 0.87 3.71 -9.17
C ARG A 53 -0.27 4.70 -9.00
N ALA A 54 -0.89 4.78 -7.83
CA ALA A 54 -2.02 5.69 -7.61
C ALA A 54 -1.57 7.15 -7.38
N LEU A 55 -0.34 7.35 -6.90
CA LEU A 55 0.40 8.62 -6.76
C LEU A 55 -0.06 9.48 -5.58
N GLY A 56 -1.22 10.11 -5.62
CA GLY A 56 -1.68 10.85 -4.46
C GLY A 56 -3.17 11.12 -4.51
N GLY A 57 -3.79 11.31 -3.36
CA GLY A 57 -5.23 11.17 -3.25
C GLY A 57 -5.56 10.21 -2.12
N ALA A 58 -6.82 9.84 -2.00
CA ALA A 58 -7.22 8.72 -1.15
C ALA A 58 -7.74 7.65 -2.09
N ASP A 59 -6.87 6.72 -2.45
CA ASP A 59 -7.07 5.87 -3.62
C ASP A 59 -7.67 4.51 -3.24
N ASN A 60 -8.44 3.91 -4.14
CA ASN A 60 -8.88 2.52 -4.02
C ASN A 60 -8.22 1.69 -5.12
N VAL A 61 -7.22 0.89 -4.75
CA VAL A 61 -6.42 0.10 -5.69
C VAL A 61 -6.69 -1.38 -5.52
N ARG A 62 -6.98 -2.04 -6.63
CA ARG A 62 -7.11 -3.50 -6.71
C ARG A 62 -6.18 -4.02 -7.81
N GLY A 63 -5.24 -4.89 -7.43
CA GLY A 63 -4.39 -5.61 -8.37
C GLY A 63 -5.24 -6.57 -9.20
N GLY A 64 -5.73 -7.62 -8.56
CA GLY A 64 -6.56 -8.61 -9.21
C GLY A 64 -5.89 -9.96 -9.16
N LYS A 65 -5.87 -10.70 -10.26
CA LYS A 65 -5.15 -11.98 -10.34
C LYS A 65 -3.77 -11.75 -10.93
N GLY A 66 -2.74 -12.33 -10.33
CA GLY A 66 -1.36 -12.22 -10.82
C GLY A 66 -0.48 -11.69 -9.71
N ASN A 67 0.81 -11.51 -9.99
CA ASN A 67 1.76 -11.01 -9.00
C ASN A 67 1.93 -9.51 -9.21
N ASP A 68 1.20 -8.74 -8.41
CA ASP A 68 1.02 -7.32 -8.62
C ASP A 68 1.98 -6.48 -7.76
N PHE A 69 2.32 -5.30 -8.26
CA PHE A 69 3.01 -4.25 -7.53
C PHE A 69 2.08 -3.06 -7.35
N LEU A 70 1.62 -2.82 -6.13
CA LEU A 70 0.68 -1.73 -5.83
C LEU A 70 1.38 -0.64 -5.02
N TYR A 71 1.38 0.59 -5.54
CA TYR A 71 1.92 1.78 -4.88
C TYR A 71 0.77 2.78 -4.64
N GLY A 72 0.39 2.99 -3.38
CA GLY A 72 -0.63 3.97 -2.97
C GLY A 72 -0.15 5.39 -3.23
N GLY A 73 0.91 5.80 -2.54
CA GLY A 73 1.54 7.09 -2.79
C GLY A 73 1.33 8.05 -1.64
N ARG A 74 0.64 9.16 -1.87
CA ARG A 74 0.35 10.16 -0.84
C ARG A 74 -1.15 10.19 -0.55
N GLY A 75 -1.50 9.92 0.70
CA GLY A 75 -2.83 10.12 1.25
C GLY A 75 -3.28 8.85 1.93
N ALA A 76 -4.59 8.66 2.06
CA ALA A 76 -5.11 7.50 2.80
C ALA A 76 -5.63 6.47 1.81
N ASP A 77 -4.80 5.50 1.47
CA ASP A 77 -5.04 4.60 0.36
C ASP A 77 -5.58 3.25 0.84
N HIS A 78 -6.39 2.60 0.00
CA HIS A 78 -6.92 1.27 0.22
C HIS A 78 -6.36 0.34 -0.86
N LEU A 79 -5.41 -0.51 -0.48
CA LEU A 79 -4.71 -1.42 -1.37
C LEU A 79 -5.17 -2.87 -1.15
N LYS A 80 -5.40 -3.58 -2.25
CA LYS A 80 -5.73 -5.01 -2.25
C LYS A 80 -5.04 -5.69 -3.44
N GLY A 81 -4.08 -6.57 -3.19
CA GLY A 81 -3.40 -7.38 -4.19
C GLY A 81 -4.39 -8.30 -4.88
N GLY A 82 -4.91 -9.30 -4.16
CA GLY A 82 -5.84 -10.28 -4.72
C GLY A 82 -5.21 -11.67 -4.74
N PRO A 83 -5.61 -12.57 -5.67
CA PRO A 83 -4.92 -13.84 -5.81
C PRO A 83 -3.57 -13.69 -6.52
N GLY A 84 -2.50 -14.10 -5.86
CA GLY A 84 -1.14 -14.03 -6.38
C GLY A 84 -0.14 -13.78 -5.27
N SER A 85 1.15 -13.61 -5.60
CA SER A 85 2.15 -13.15 -4.64
C SER A 85 2.47 -11.68 -4.89
N ASP A 86 1.79 -10.84 -4.13
CA ASP A 86 1.69 -9.41 -4.36
C ASP A 86 2.67 -8.60 -3.52
N ARG A 87 2.94 -7.38 -3.96
CA ARG A 87 3.73 -6.39 -3.22
C ARG A 87 2.94 -5.10 -3.12
N SER A 88 2.44 -4.82 -1.92
CA SER A 88 1.63 -3.64 -1.64
C SER A 88 2.43 -2.63 -0.80
N TYR A 89 2.50 -1.40 -1.26
CA TYR A 89 3.21 -0.28 -0.64
C TYR A 89 2.23 0.89 -0.41
N GLY A 90 1.82 1.15 0.84
CA GLY A 90 0.98 2.31 1.20
C GLY A 90 1.70 3.64 0.97
N GLN A 91 2.96 3.70 1.42
CA GLN A 91 3.89 4.82 1.29
C GLN A 91 3.62 5.96 2.28
N ARG A 92 2.87 7.01 1.97
CA ARG A 92 2.67 8.15 2.87
C ARG A 92 1.19 8.35 3.15
N GLY A 93 0.85 8.38 4.43
CA GLY A 93 -0.48 8.64 4.95
C GLY A 93 -0.97 7.42 5.70
N ASN A 94 -2.25 7.38 6.03
CA ASN A 94 -2.80 6.31 6.87
C ASN A 94 -3.49 5.31 5.95
N ASP A 95 -2.80 4.23 5.63
CA ASP A 95 -3.20 3.31 4.58
C ASP A 95 -3.89 2.08 5.13
N VAL A 96 -4.71 1.46 4.29
CA VAL A 96 -5.34 0.16 4.54
C VAL A 96 -4.85 -0.82 3.49
N ILE A 97 -4.04 -1.79 3.92
CA ILE A 97 -3.53 -2.85 3.04
C ILE A 97 -4.25 -4.14 3.41
N ALA A 98 -5.06 -4.66 2.48
CA ALA A 98 -5.94 -5.79 2.71
C ALA A 98 -5.67 -6.94 1.74
N ASP A 99 -4.63 -7.72 2.04
CA ASP A 99 -4.18 -8.86 1.22
C ASP A 99 -4.34 -10.22 1.92
N ALA A 100 -5.33 -10.34 2.79
CA ALA A 100 -5.51 -11.56 3.58
C ALA A 100 -6.08 -12.76 2.79
N GLN A 101 -6.04 -12.76 1.45
CA GLN A 101 -6.62 -13.83 0.62
C GLN A 101 -5.58 -14.87 0.24
N GLY A 102 -6.02 -16.12 0.15
CA GLY A 102 -5.15 -17.19 -0.35
C GLY A 102 -4.09 -17.64 0.66
N SER A 103 -3.14 -18.45 0.19
CA SER A 103 -2.02 -19.03 0.95
C SER A 103 -0.66 -18.68 0.32
N GLU A 104 -0.69 -17.75 -0.62
CA GLU A 104 0.43 -17.13 -1.28
C GLU A 104 1.25 -16.30 -0.27
N VAL A 105 2.36 -15.73 -0.74
CA VAL A 105 3.27 -14.97 0.10
C VAL A 105 3.30 -13.56 -0.41
N ASP A 106 2.67 -12.67 0.33
CA ASP A 106 2.63 -11.25 0.02
C ASP A 106 3.68 -10.49 0.81
N ALA A 107 4.10 -9.36 0.26
CA ALA A 107 4.94 -8.40 0.97
C ALA A 107 4.19 -7.08 1.13
N LEU A 108 3.85 -6.75 2.37
CA LEU A 108 3.00 -5.62 2.71
C LEU A 108 3.81 -4.57 3.45
N TYR A 109 3.82 -3.34 2.93
CA TYR A 109 4.58 -2.23 3.47
C TYR A 109 3.63 -1.06 3.73
N GLY A 110 3.35 -0.73 4.99
CA GLY A 110 2.54 0.43 5.37
C GLY A 110 3.22 1.72 4.94
N GLY A 111 4.38 2.01 5.53
CA GLY A 111 5.21 3.15 5.14
C GLY A 111 5.25 4.19 6.24
N ALA A 112 4.72 5.38 6.00
CA ALA A 112 4.72 6.47 6.97
C ALA A 112 3.28 6.92 7.22
N GLY A 113 2.87 6.89 8.48
CA GLY A 113 1.50 7.16 8.91
C GLY A 113 1.01 5.99 9.76
N ASN A 114 -0.24 6.08 10.23
CA ASN A 114 -0.82 5.05 11.08
C ASN A 114 -1.59 4.07 10.21
N ASP A 115 -0.95 2.97 9.86
CA ASP A 115 -1.46 2.05 8.85
C ASP A 115 -2.29 0.92 9.47
N THR A 116 -3.23 0.39 8.69
CA THR A 116 -3.94 -0.86 9.02
C THR A 116 -3.62 -1.93 8.00
N ILE A 117 -2.91 -2.97 8.44
CA ILE A 117 -2.45 -4.04 7.56
C ILE A 117 -3.15 -5.34 7.94
N PHE A 118 -3.85 -5.94 6.99
CA PHE A 118 -4.44 -7.26 7.09
C PHE A 118 -3.63 -8.24 6.23
N GLY A 119 -2.83 -9.06 6.89
CA GLY A 119 -2.10 -10.14 6.25
C GLY A 119 -2.55 -11.51 6.73
N ASN A 120 -2.03 -12.54 6.10
CA ASN A 120 -2.38 -13.93 6.36
C ASN A 120 -1.17 -14.87 6.12
N PHE A 121 -1.32 -16.14 6.50
CA PHE A 121 -0.36 -17.22 6.21
C PHE A 121 1.11 -16.82 6.41
N ARG A 122 1.85 -16.68 5.30
CA ARG A 122 3.31 -16.57 5.25
C ARG A 122 3.78 -15.16 4.85
N ASP A 123 2.91 -14.17 4.92
CA ASP A 123 3.23 -12.82 4.48
C ASP A 123 4.41 -12.21 5.24
N VAL A 124 5.09 -11.29 4.57
CA VAL A 124 6.11 -10.44 5.17
C VAL A 124 5.51 -9.05 5.34
N ILE A 125 5.35 -8.61 6.58
CA ILE A 125 4.76 -7.30 6.87
C ILE A 125 5.83 -6.34 7.41
N PHE A 126 5.79 -5.12 6.91
CA PHE A 126 6.50 -3.97 7.44
C PHE A 126 5.46 -2.88 7.75
N GLY A 127 5.26 -2.55 9.03
CA GLY A 127 4.38 -1.45 9.44
C GLY A 127 4.94 -0.12 8.94
N GLY A 128 6.15 0.20 9.41
CA GLY A 128 6.86 1.40 9.02
C GLY A 128 6.88 2.39 10.18
N ALA A 129 6.70 3.67 9.91
CA ALA A 129 6.71 4.71 10.92
C ALA A 129 5.28 5.16 11.22
N GLY A 130 4.88 5.09 12.49
CA GLY A 130 3.56 5.48 12.94
C GLY A 130 3.03 4.52 13.98
N ASP A 131 1.79 4.72 14.40
CA ASP A 131 1.12 3.79 15.32
C ASP A 131 0.30 2.80 14.48
N ASP A 132 0.91 1.68 14.10
CA ASP A 132 0.30 0.76 13.15
C ASP A 132 -0.62 -0.27 13.81
N ARG A 133 -1.62 -0.72 13.05
CA ARG A 133 -2.52 -1.81 13.41
C ARG A 133 -2.38 -2.96 12.43
N ILE A 134 -1.72 -4.01 12.87
CA ILE A 134 -1.48 -5.22 12.08
C ILE A 134 -2.43 -6.31 12.58
N VAL A 135 -3.23 -6.89 11.68
CA VAL A 135 -4.18 -7.94 11.99
C VAL A 135 -3.85 -9.16 11.14
N VAL A 136 -3.66 -10.30 11.81
CA VAL A 136 -3.31 -11.55 11.14
C VAL A 136 -4.33 -12.64 11.46
N ALA A 137 -4.85 -13.29 10.42
CA ALA A 137 -5.94 -14.23 10.52
C ALA A 137 -5.48 -15.67 10.77
N PHE A 138 -4.63 -16.22 9.88
CA PHE A 138 -4.12 -17.59 9.93
C PHE A 138 -2.60 -17.64 9.75
N PRO A 139 -1.80 -17.11 10.70
CA PRO A 139 -0.35 -17.01 10.49
C PRO A 139 0.34 -18.39 10.53
N ASP A 140 1.22 -18.63 9.55
CA ASP A 140 2.18 -19.73 9.53
C ASP A 140 3.56 -19.18 9.13
N ARG A 141 4.52 -19.18 10.07
CA ARG A 141 5.90 -18.68 9.84
C ARG A 141 5.95 -17.29 9.21
N MET A 142 5.33 -16.34 9.89
CA MET A 142 5.20 -14.95 9.45
C MET A 142 6.29 -14.07 10.06
N THR A 143 6.77 -13.09 9.30
CA THR A 143 7.66 -12.04 9.83
C THR A 143 6.93 -10.70 9.81
N ILE A 144 6.91 -10.02 10.94
CA ILE A 144 6.34 -8.68 11.06
C ILE A 144 7.43 -7.76 11.60
N THR A 145 7.80 -6.77 10.81
CA THR A 145 8.65 -5.66 11.25
C THR A 145 7.75 -4.49 11.57
N CYS A 146 7.64 -4.07 12.83
CA CYS A 146 6.73 -2.97 13.16
C CYS A 146 7.32 -1.61 12.77
N GLY A 147 8.52 -1.30 13.26
CA GLY A 147 9.17 0.00 13.04
C GLY A 147 8.96 0.98 14.19
N PRO A 148 9.21 2.29 13.98
CA PRO A 148 9.03 3.34 14.98
C PRO A 148 7.54 3.61 15.27
N GLY A 149 7.25 3.96 16.53
CA GLY A 149 5.89 4.25 16.99
C GLY A 149 5.35 3.21 17.96
N THR A 150 4.03 3.27 18.20
CA THR A 150 3.30 2.39 19.12
C THR A 150 2.33 1.51 18.36
N ASP A 151 2.84 0.34 17.98
CA ASP A 151 2.13 -0.58 17.11
C ASP A 151 1.23 -1.51 17.91
N SER A 152 0.24 -2.07 17.23
CA SER A 152 -0.57 -3.16 17.73
C SER A 152 -0.63 -4.30 16.74
N VAL A 153 -0.36 -5.51 17.23
CA VAL A 153 -0.45 -6.74 16.43
C VAL A 153 -1.54 -7.62 17.01
N THR A 154 -2.57 -7.89 16.20
CA THR A 154 -3.72 -8.69 16.57
C THR A 154 -3.68 -10.06 15.92
N PHE A 155 -3.70 -11.11 16.74
CA PHE A 155 -3.78 -12.50 16.31
C PHE A 155 -5.21 -13.01 16.50
N ASN A 156 -5.92 -13.25 15.40
CA ASN A 156 -7.31 -13.71 15.44
C ASN A 156 -7.44 -15.21 15.76
N GLN A 157 -6.35 -15.97 15.69
CA GLN A 157 -6.27 -17.39 16.04
C GLN A 157 -4.97 -17.74 16.77
N ALA A 158 -4.95 -18.86 17.49
CA ALA A 158 -3.82 -19.28 18.31
C ALA A 158 -2.78 -20.04 17.48
N HIS A 159 -1.77 -19.33 16.93
CA HIS A 159 -0.70 -19.95 16.13
C HIS A 159 0.66 -19.27 16.39
N PRO A 160 1.67 -19.97 16.93
CA PRO A 160 2.84 -19.37 17.60
C PRO A 160 4.07 -19.09 16.70
N HIS A 161 3.94 -19.09 15.37
CA HIS A 161 5.08 -18.90 14.47
C HIS A 161 5.10 -17.51 13.82
N VAL A 162 4.98 -16.47 14.64
CA VAL A 162 5.17 -15.08 14.19
C VAL A 162 6.42 -14.52 14.85
N LEU A 163 7.35 -14.06 14.03
CA LEU A 163 8.54 -13.34 14.46
C LEU A 163 8.28 -11.85 14.35
N LEU A 164 8.32 -11.14 15.48
CA LEU A 164 8.25 -9.67 15.53
C LEU A 164 9.67 -9.10 15.57
N LEU A 165 9.97 -8.17 14.67
CA LEU A 165 11.28 -7.53 14.52
C LEU A 165 11.15 -6.01 14.54
N GLY A 166 12.20 -5.31 14.97
CA GLY A 166 12.32 -3.86 14.78
C GLY A 166 11.19 -3.01 15.37
N CYS A 167 10.41 -3.54 16.32
CA CYS A 167 9.28 -2.82 16.91
C CYS A 167 9.77 -1.96 18.08
N GLU A 168 9.60 -0.64 18.00
CA GLU A 168 9.94 0.27 19.10
C GLU A 168 9.04 -0.01 20.32
N LYS A 169 7.72 0.09 20.13
CA LYS A 169 6.70 -0.29 21.12
C LYS A 169 5.63 -1.11 20.42
N VAL A 170 5.32 -2.29 20.94
CA VAL A 170 4.30 -3.17 20.35
C VAL A 170 3.35 -3.69 21.42
N ARG A 171 2.04 -3.52 21.18
CA ARG A 171 0.96 -4.11 21.94
C ARG A 171 0.43 -5.34 21.22
N ILE A 172 0.65 -6.51 21.81
CA ILE A 172 0.08 -7.75 21.29
C ILE A 172 -1.35 -7.92 21.79
N VAL A 173 -2.27 -8.21 20.88
CA VAL A 173 -3.67 -8.52 21.13
C VAL A 173 -3.91 -9.93 20.63
N SER A 174 -4.22 -10.88 21.49
CA SER A 174 -4.48 -12.25 21.04
C SER A 174 -5.78 -12.78 21.62
N ALA A 175 -6.53 -13.53 20.81
CA ALA A 175 -7.73 -14.25 21.25
C ALA A 175 -7.40 -15.51 22.10
N GLY A 176 -6.12 -15.87 22.24
CA GLY A 176 -5.62 -16.99 23.04
C GLY A 176 -4.13 -16.84 23.35
N ARG A 177 -3.62 -17.50 24.39
CA ARG A 177 -2.26 -17.33 24.96
C ARG A 177 -1.17 -17.26 23.87
N ALA A 178 -0.68 -16.06 23.57
CA ALA A 178 0.43 -15.86 22.65
C ALA A 178 1.75 -15.94 23.43
N SER A 179 2.55 -16.98 23.18
CA SER A 179 3.96 -17.02 23.57
C SER A 179 4.76 -16.31 22.49
N ALA A 180 4.67 -14.98 22.43
CA ALA A 180 5.46 -14.18 21.50
C ALA A 180 6.91 -14.11 22.01
N HIS A 181 7.84 -14.74 21.30
CA HIS A 181 9.26 -14.57 21.58
C HIS A 181 9.71 -13.22 21.01
N ARG A 182 9.95 -12.27 21.91
CA ARG A 182 10.61 -11.00 21.60
C ARG A 182 12.10 -11.30 21.37
N ALA A 183 12.57 -11.26 20.14
CA ALA A 183 14.02 -11.21 19.87
C ALA A 183 14.48 -9.76 20.14
N GLN A 184 15.46 -9.62 21.02
CA GLN A 184 16.12 -8.35 21.34
C GLN A 184 17.02 -7.89 20.20
#